data_AF-A0A2X1RF93-F1
#
_entry.id   AF-A0A2X1RF93-F1
#
_cell.length_a   1.000
_cell.length_b   1.000
_cell.length_c   1.000
_cell.angle_alpha   90.00
_cell.angle_beta   90.00
_cell.angle_gamma   90.00
#
_symmetry.space_group_name_H-M   'P 1'
#
loop_
_entity.id
_entity.type
_entity.pdbx_description
1 polymer ?
#
loop_
_entity_poly.entity_id
_entity_poly.type
_entity_poly.pdbx_seq_one_letter_code
_entity_poly.pdbx_strand_id
1 'polypeptide(L)'
;MMLGKDGKPFKTRTGGTVKLADLLDEAIERATVLINEKNTNLSNDEKEAVIEAVGIGAVKYADLSKNRTTDYVFDWDNMLSFEGNTAPYMQYAYTRIRSIFNKTDINSTALLAALLTIKDDKERTLAIKLLQFEEAVQTVGKEGTPHVLCAYLYELAGIFSSFYEHCPILNAEDESIKLSRLKLALLTEKTLKQGLTLLGIKTVEKM
;
A
#
# COMPACT_ATOMS: atom_id res chain seq x y z
N MET A 1 -17.61 -11.58 13.81
CA MET A 1 -17.45 -10.79 15.05
C MET A 1 -16.01 -10.32 15.16
N MET A 2 -15.76 -9.21 15.88
CA MET A 2 -14.39 -8.82 16.23
C MET A 2 -13.98 -9.47 17.55
N LEU A 3 -12.85 -10.16 17.54
CA LEU A 3 -12.32 -10.97 18.63
C LEU A 3 -11.00 -10.38 19.14
N GLY A 4 -10.71 -10.60 20.42
CA GLY A 4 -9.36 -10.41 20.97
C GLY A 4 -8.43 -11.58 20.62
N LYS A 5 -7.15 -11.45 20.99
CA LYS A 5 -6.15 -12.53 20.82
C LYS A 5 -6.54 -13.85 21.52
N ASP A 6 -7.46 -13.79 22.48
CA ASP A 6 -8.00 -14.94 23.22
C ASP A 6 -9.19 -15.63 22.51
N GLY A 7 -9.58 -15.16 21.33
CA GLY A 7 -10.71 -15.69 20.57
C GLY A 7 -12.09 -15.33 21.14
N LYS A 8 -12.16 -14.45 22.15
CA LYS A 8 -13.41 -13.98 22.76
C LYS A 8 -13.79 -12.61 22.18
N PRO A 9 -15.05 -12.14 22.37
CA PRO A 9 -15.46 -10.83 21.92
C PRO A 9 -14.51 -9.73 22.38
N PHE A 10 -14.11 -8.86 21.45
CA PHE A 10 -13.14 -7.82 21.70
C PHE A 10 -13.59 -6.85 22.81
N LYS A 11 -12.74 -6.69 23.82
CA LYS A 11 -13.00 -5.92 25.04
C LYS A 11 -11.75 -5.15 25.46
N THR A 12 -11.95 -4.13 26.29
CA THR A 12 -10.82 -3.45 26.97
C THR A 12 -10.08 -4.43 27.87
N ARG A 13 -8.87 -4.07 28.33
CA ARG A 13 -8.11 -4.87 29.32
C ARG A 13 -8.89 -5.14 30.60
N THR A 14 -9.83 -4.27 30.96
CA THR A 14 -10.72 -4.40 32.13
C THR A 14 -12.04 -5.13 31.83
N GLY A 15 -12.25 -5.60 30.60
CA GLY A 15 -13.43 -6.38 30.20
C GLY A 15 -14.66 -5.57 29.78
N GLY A 16 -14.52 -4.25 29.64
CA GLY A 16 -15.57 -3.33 29.18
C GLY A 16 -15.62 -3.17 27.65
N THR A 17 -16.63 -2.44 27.17
CA THR A 17 -16.77 -2.08 25.76
C THR A 17 -15.68 -1.08 25.34
N VAL A 18 -15.02 -1.31 24.21
CA VAL A 18 -14.02 -0.39 23.66
C VAL A 18 -14.72 0.77 22.97
N LYS A 19 -14.36 2.01 23.33
CA LYS A 19 -14.83 3.19 22.61
C LYS A 19 -14.01 3.33 21.33
N LEU A 20 -14.68 3.65 20.22
CA LEU A 20 -14.00 3.85 18.95
C LEU A 20 -13.01 5.01 19.00
N ALA A 21 -13.34 6.10 19.71
CA ALA A 21 -12.42 7.24 19.89
C ALA A 21 -11.10 6.78 20.53
N ASP A 22 -11.16 6.11 21.68
CA ASP A 22 -9.98 5.58 22.38
C ASP A 22 -9.16 4.60 21.51
N LEU A 23 -9.84 3.78 20.68
CA LEU A 23 -9.16 2.88 19.73
C LEU A 23 -8.37 3.66 18.66
N LEU A 24 -8.97 4.72 18.11
CA LEU A 24 -8.32 5.55 17.10
C LEU A 24 -7.16 6.36 17.71
N ASP A 25 -7.32 6.87 18.93
CA ASP A 25 -6.25 7.55 19.67
C ASP A 25 -5.07 6.59 19.90
N GLU A 26 -5.32 5.35 20.34
CA GLU A 26 -4.27 4.34 20.52
C GLU A 26 -3.59 3.97 19.18
N ALA A 27 -4.34 3.95 18.07
CA ALA A 27 -3.77 3.71 16.74
C ALA A 27 -2.77 4.81 16.35
N ILE A 28 -3.10 6.07 16.63
CA ILE A 28 -2.24 7.23 16.37
C ILE A 28 -1.01 7.22 17.29
N GLU A 29 -1.17 6.93 18.58
CA GLU A 29 -0.06 6.82 19.53
C GLU A 29 0.95 5.75 19.09
N ARG A 30 0.47 4.56 18.73
CA ARG A 30 1.33 3.46 18.27
C ARG A 30 2.01 3.78 16.93
N ALA A 31 1.28 4.37 15.99
CA ALA A 31 1.85 4.83 14.73
C ALA A 31 2.93 5.91 14.96
N THR A 32 2.72 6.80 15.93
CA THR A 32 3.69 7.84 16.31
C THR A 32 5.00 7.22 16.78
N VAL A 33 4.95 6.24 17.69
CA VAL A 33 6.13 5.52 18.15
C VAL A 33 6.84 4.84 16.98
N LEU A 34 6.09 4.10 16.16
CA LEU A 34 6.63 3.35 15.03
C LEU A 34 7.33 4.26 13.99
N ILE A 35 6.75 5.42 13.69
CA ILE A 35 7.33 6.37 12.73
C ILE A 35 8.51 7.14 13.35
N ASN A 36 8.49 7.41 14.65
CA ASN A 36 9.63 8.02 15.35
C ASN A 36 10.86 7.11 15.39
N GLU A 37 10.67 5.80 15.49
CA GLU A 37 11.77 4.82 15.47
C GLU A 37 12.44 4.71 14.10
N LYS A 38 11.73 5.04 13.02
CA LYS A 38 12.33 5.15 11.69
C LYS A 38 13.02 6.50 11.58
N ASN A 39 14.35 6.49 11.36
CA ASN A 39 15.13 7.70 11.09
C ASN A 39 14.75 8.29 9.71
N THR A 40 13.65 9.01 9.65
CA THR A 40 13.12 9.64 8.43
C THR A 40 13.43 11.14 8.43
N ASN A 41 13.92 11.67 7.30
CA ASN A 41 14.15 13.11 7.12
C ASN A 41 12.85 13.81 6.66
N LEU A 42 11.83 13.80 7.52
CA LEU A 42 10.52 14.41 7.28
C LEU A 42 10.39 15.72 8.06
N SER A 43 9.68 16.69 7.50
CA SER A 43 9.20 17.85 8.29
C SER A 43 8.17 17.40 9.34
N ASN A 44 7.86 18.26 10.31
CA ASN A 44 6.83 17.96 11.31
C ASN A 44 5.46 17.71 10.65
N ASP A 45 5.06 18.54 9.68
CA ASP A 45 3.79 18.39 8.96
C ASP A 45 3.76 17.09 8.11
N GLU A 46 4.86 16.77 7.43
CA GLU A 46 4.97 15.50 6.68
C GLU A 46 4.85 14.30 7.63
N LYS A 47 5.47 14.40 8.80
CA LYS A 47 5.46 13.34 9.81
C LYS A 47 4.08 13.12 10.43
N GLU A 48 3.35 14.19 10.76
CA GLU A 48 1.97 14.10 11.24
C GLU A 48 1.06 13.44 10.20
N ALA A 49 1.19 13.83 8.92
CA ALA A 49 0.42 13.23 7.84
C ALA A 49 0.72 11.72 7.67
N VAL A 50 1.99 11.32 7.84
CA VAL A 50 2.42 9.92 7.82
C VAL A 50 1.81 9.15 8.99
N ILE A 51 1.87 9.70 10.20
CA ILE A 51 1.31 9.07 11.41
C ILE A 51 -0.21 8.86 11.25
N GLU A 52 -0.94 9.88 10.82
CA GLU A 52 -2.39 9.79 10.62
C GLU A 52 -2.73 8.73 9.56
N ALA A 53 -2.03 8.76 8.42
CA ALA A 53 -2.25 7.81 7.33
C ALA A 53 -1.97 6.37 7.78
N VAL A 54 -0.90 6.14 8.54
CA VAL A 54 -0.51 4.82 9.06
C VAL A 54 -1.49 4.31 10.11
N GLY A 55 -1.80 5.10 11.14
CA GLY A 55 -2.66 4.68 12.23
C GLY A 55 -4.08 4.36 11.77
N ILE A 56 -4.72 5.31 11.08
CA ILE A 56 -6.10 5.12 10.57
C ILE A 56 -6.12 4.10 9.44
N GLY A 57 -5.09 4.10 8.58
CA GLY A 57 -4.95 3.12 7.51
C GLY A 57 -4.87 1.70 8.05
N ALA A 58 -4.07 1.46 9.09
CA ALA A 58 -3.94 0.14 9.72
C ALA A 58 -5.27 -0.37 10.28
N VAL A 59 -6.02 0.48 11.00
CA VAL A 59 -7.35 0.13 11.53
C VAL A 59 -8.30 -0.33 10.43
N LYS A 60 -8.38 0.44 9.34
CA LYS A 60 -9.27 0.11 8.23
C LYS A 60 -8.80 -1.12 7.44
N TYR A 61 -7.52 -1.19 7.10
CA TYR A 61 -6.98 -2.23 6.23
C TYR A 61 -6.95 -3.60 6.92
N ALA A 62 -6.70 -3.64 8.23
CA ALA A 62 -6.69 -4.89 8.99
C ALA A 62 -8.04 -5.61 8.94
N ASP A 63 -9.14 -4.87 8.93
CA ASP A 63 -10.49 -5.39 8.71
C ASP A 63 -10.71 -5.73 7.22
N LEU A 64 -10.53 -4.73 6.34
CA LEU A 64 -10.81 -4.86 4.90
C LEU A 64 -10.03 -5.99 4.21
N SER A 65 -8.83 -6.32 4.69
CA SER A 65 -7.99 -7.39 4.13
C SER A 65 -8.44 -8.81 4.50
N LYS A 66 -9.43 -8.95 5.38
CA LYS A 66 -10.01 -10.24 5.78
C LYS A 66 -11.35 -10.46 5.12
N ASN A 67 -11.73 -11.72 4.96
CA ASN A 67 -13.05 -12.04 4.44
C ASN A 67 -14.12 -11.58 5.45
N ARG A 68 -15.04 -10.72 5.03
CA ARG A 68 -16.09 -10.13 5.87
C ARG A 68 -17.02 -11.14 6.55
N THR A 69 -17.04 -12.39 6.09
CA THR A 69 -17.84 -13.48 6.71
C THR A 69 -17.10 -14.21 7.81
N THR A 70 -15.80 -14.01 7.95
CA THR A 70 -14.97 -14.65 8.98
C THR A 70 -14.89 -13.78 10.22
N ASP A 71 -14.68 -14.41 11.38
CA ASP A 71 -14.34 -13.67 12.59
C ASP A 71 -12.96 -13.01 12.43
N TYR A 72 -12.85 -11.77 12.88
CA TYR A 72 -11.63 -10.96 12.79
C TYR A 72 -10.97 -10.86 14.16
N VAL A 73 -9.76 -11.41 14.28
CA VAL A 73 -8.94 -11.27 15.49
C VAL A 73 -8.15 -9.96 15.40
N PHE A 74 -8.46 -9.03 16.29
CA PHE A 74 -7.78 -7.74 16.38
C PHE A 74 -6.38 -7.91 17.01
N ASP A 75 -5.35 -7.42 16.30
CA ASP A 75 -3.96 -7.51 16.72
C ASP A 75 -3.16 -6.27 16.29
N TRP A 76 -2.80 -5.44 17.27
CA TRP A 76 -2.00 -4.23 17.06
C TRP A 76 -0.65 -4.49 16.39
N ASP A 77 0.03 -5.58 16.77
CA ASP A 77 1.39 -5.86 16.31
C ASP A 77 1.38 -6.25 14.82
N ASN A 78 0.35 -7.02 14.43
CA ASN A 78 0.17 -7.44 13.04
C ASN A 78 -0.26 -6.26 12.16
N MET A 79 -1.31 -5.52 12.54
CA MET A 79 -1.88 -4.48 11.68
C MET A 79 -0.96 -3.28 11.42
N LEU A 80 -0.03 -3.00 12.35
CA LEU A 80 0.97 -1.93 12.23
C LEU A 80 2.31 -2.42 11.68
N SER A 81 2.44 -3.70 11.34
CA SER A 81 3.67 -4.25 10.76
C SER A 81 3.97 -3.65 9.38
N PHE A 82 5.25 -3.46 9.07
CA PHE A 82 5.74 -3.16 7.72
C PHE A 82 5.98 -4.41 6.88
N GLU A 83 5.66 -5.59 7.41
CA GLU A 83 5.73 -6.87 6.72
C GLU A 83 4.34 -7.47 6.57
N GLY A 84 4.13 -8.21 5.48
CA GLY A 84 2.84 -8.83 5.18
C GLY A 84 1.83 -7.87 4.55
N ASN A 85 0.58 -8.33 4.48
CA ASN A 85 -0.50 -7.61 3.81
C ASN A 85 -1.16 -6.58 4.76
N THR A 86 -0.48 -5.45 4.97
CA THR A 86 -0.86 -4.41 5.93
C THR A 86 -0.88 -3.01 5.28
N ALA A 87 -1.58 -2.05 5.89
CA ALA A 87 -1.56 -0.67 5.39
C ALA A 87 -0.15 -0.04 5.39
N PRO A 88 0.66 -0.16 6.46
CA PRO A 88 2.01 0.42 6.48
C PRO A 88 2.90 -0.15 5.38
N TYR A 89 2.83 -1.46 5.12
CA TYR A 89 3.54 -2.08 3.99
C TYR A 89 3.09 -1.47 2.65
N MET A 90 1.78 -1.38 2.42
CA MET A 90 1.24 -0.86 1.16
C MET A 90 1.56 0.62 0.94
N GLN A 91 1.49 1.44 1.99
CA GLN A 91 1.86 2.86 1.94
C GLN A 91 3.35 3.03 1.67
N TYR A 92 4.20 2.23 2.32
CA TYR A 92 5.65 2.23 2.07
C TYR A 92 6.00 1.75 0.65
N ALA A 93 5.32 0.72 0.14
CA ALA A 93 5.50 0.26 -1.24
C ALA A 93 5.17 1.36 -2.25
N TYR A 94 4.08 2.11 -2.02
CA TYR A 94 3.72 3.29 -2.81
C TYR A 94 4.81 4.38 -2.76
N THR A 95 5.29 4.76 -1.57
CA THR A 95 6.32 5.82 -1.45
C THR A 95 7.64 5.41 -2.10
N ARG A 96 8.00 4.13 -2.04
CA ARG A 96 9.20 3.60 -2.71
C ARG A 96 9.13 3.75 -4.22
N ILE A 97 7.98 3.44 -4.85
CA ILE A 97 7.78 3.67 -6.29
C ILE A 97 7.89 5.17 -6.59
N ARG A 98 7.23 6.00 -5.79
CA ARG A 98 7.24 7.45 -5.99
C ARG A 98 8.64 8.07 -5.88
N SER A 99 9.47 7.52 -4.99
CA SER A 99 10.86 7.96 -4.83
C SER A 99 11.73 7.76 -6.06
N ILE A 100 11.35 6.86 -6.98
CA ILE A 100 12.04 6.66 -8.26
C ILE A 100 11.95 7.95 -9.10
N PHE A 101 10.78 8.58 -9.13
CA PHE A 101 10.53 9.81 -9.89
C PHE A 101 11.21 11.04 -9.28
N ASN A 102 11.40 11.06 -7.96
CA ASN A 102 12.15 12.12 -7.29
C ASN A 102 13.66 12.08 -7.61
N LYS A 103 14.17 10.95 -8.11
CA LYS A 103 15.58 10.75 -8.46
C LYS A 103 15.86 10.99 -9.95
N THR A 104 14.88 11.48 -10.68
CA THR A 104 14.95 11.57 -12.14
C THR A 104 14.51 12.93 -12.64
N ASP A 105 15.33 13.57 -13.48
CA ASP A 105 14.95 14.75 -14.26
C ASP A 105 14.17 14.37 -15.53
N ILE A 106 13.14 13.51 -15.40
CA ILE A 106 12.35 13.08 -16.56
C ILE A 106 11.37 14.16 -16.95
N ASN A 107 11.41 14.51 -18.24
CA ASN A 107 10.35 15.29 -18.85
C ASN A 107 9.06 14.46 -18.96
N SER A 108 8.02 14.83 -18.22
CA SER A 108 6.72 14.14 -18.22
C SER A 108 6.11 14.00 -19.62
N THR A 109 6.32 14.96 -20.52
CA THR A 109 5.84 14.90 -21.91
C THR A 109 6.57 13.80 -22.69
N ALA A 110 7.89 13.70 -22.53
CA ALA A 110 8.69 12.65 -23.15
C ALA A 110 8.29 11.27 -22.62
N LEU A 111 8.07 11.15 -21.31
CA LEU A 111 7.60 9.92 -20.70
C LEU A 111 6.24 9.51 -21.26
N LEU A 112 5.27 10.41 -21.40
CA LEU A 112 3.96 10.08 -21.95
C LEU A 112 4.03 9.66 -23.43
N ALA A 113 4.90 10.29 -24.22
CA ALA A 113 5.08 9.99 -25.64
C ALA A 113 5.86 8.70 -25.92
N ALA A 114 6.68 8.22 -24.98
CA ALA A 114 7.53 7.04 -25.18
C ALA A 114 6.75 5.77 -25.52
N LEU A 115 7.29 4.87 -26.33
CA LEU A 115 6.64 3.58 -26.60
C LEU A 115 6.90 2.60 -25.45
N LEU A 116 5.84 1.89 -25.02
CA LEU A 116 5.99 0.79 -24.07
C LEU A 116 6.55 -0.43 -24.81
N THR A 117 7.71 -0.91 -24.38
CA THR A 117 8.36 -2.12 -24.89
C THR A 117 8.55 -3.10 -23.74
N ILE A 118 8.08 -4.34 -23.92
CA ILE A 118 8.21 -5.43 -22.96
C ILE A 118 9.18 -6.45 -23.54
N LYS A 119 10.32 -6.65 -22.87
CA LYS A 119 11.38 -7.60 -23.28
C LYS A 119 11.65 -8.66 -22.21
N ASP A 120 11.40 -8.34 -20.95
CA ASP A 120 11.64 -9.23 -19.81
C ASP A 120 10.33 -9.87 -19.30
N ASP A 121 10.41 -11.10 -18.79
CA ASP A 121 9.25 -11.78 -18.21
C ASP A 121 8.69 -11.08 -16.97
N LYS A 122 9.53 -10.37 -16.20
CA LYS A 122 9.10 -9.56 -15.05
C LYS A 122 8.34 -8.32 -15.48
N GLU A 123 8.77 -7.66 -16.56
CA GLU A 123 8.03 -6.56 -17.19
C GLU A 123 6.65 -7.05 -17.66
N ARG A 124 6.62 -8.21 -18.32
CA ARG A 124 5.37 -8.84 -18.79
C ARG A 124 4.43 -9.19 -17.66
N THR A 125 4.95 -9.81 -16.60
CA THR A 125 4.18 -10.20 -15.42
C THR A 125 3.56 -8.98 -14.75
N LEU A 126 4.33 -7.90 -14.57
CA LEU A 126 3.82 -6.65 -14.02
C LEU A 126 2.75 -6.03 -14.92
N ALA A 127 2.98 -5.96 -16.23
CA ALA A 127 2.03 -5.40 -17.18
C ALA A 127 0.69 -6.16 -17.16
N ILE A 128 0.72 -7.50 -17.14
CA ILE A 128 -0.49 -8.32 -17.03
C ILE A 128 -1.22 -8.04 -15.71
N LYS A 129 -0.49 -8.02 -14.57
CA LYS A 129 -1.11 -7.76 -13.26
C LYS A 129 -1.79 -6.39 -13.23
N LEU A 130 -1.17 -5.35 -13.80
CA LEU A 130 -1.75 -4.00 -13.87
C LEU A 130 -3.07 -3.96 -14.65
N LEU A 131 -3.20 -4.74 -15.72
CA LEU A 131 -4.43 -4.81 -16.53
C LEU A 131 -5.58 -5.53 -15.78
N GLN A 132 -5.25 -6.40 -14.83
CA GLN A 132 -6.25 -7.10 -14.00
C GLN A 132 -6.88 -6.21 -12.90
N PHE A 133 -6.49 -4.94 -12.79
CA PHE A 133 -7.08 -4.02 -11.82
C PHE A 133 -8.59 -3.88 -12.01
N GLU A 134 -9.04 -3.77 -13.26
CA GLU A 134 -10.47 -3.63 -13.57
C GLU A 134 -11.27 -4.84 -13.07
N GLU A 135 -10.79 -6.05 -13.34
CA GLU A 135 -11.43 -7.31 -12.91
C GLU A 135 -11.54 -7.38 -11.38
N ALA A 136 -10.49 -6.97 -10.66
CA ALA A 136 -10.50 -6.91 -9.20
C ALA A 136 -11.55 -5.91 -8.68
N VAL A 137 -11.63 -4.71 -9.28
CA VAL A 137 -12.62 -3.68 -8.91
C VAL A 137 -14.04 -4.13 -9.23
N GLN A 138 -14.29 -4.73 -10.40
CA GLN A 138 -15.60 -5.26 -10.77
C GLN A 138 -16.04 -6.36 -9.81
N THR A 139 -15.13 -7.26 -9.42
CA THR A 139 -15.42 -8.31 -8.43
C THR A 139 -15.83 -7.71 -7.10
N VAL A 140 -15.11 -6.70 -6.60
CA VAL A 140 -15.45 -6.01 -5.34
C VAL A 140 -16.80 -5.30 -5.44
N GLY A 141 -17.08 -4.64 -6.56
CA GLY A 141 -18.35 -3.95 -6.79
C GLY A 141 -19.55 -4.89 -6.86
N LYS A 142 -19.36 -6.11 -7.38
CA LYS A 142 -20.41 -7.13 -7.49
C LYS A 142 -20.65 -7.87 -6.17
N GLU A 143 -19.59 -8.31 -5.50
CA GLU A 143 -19.69 -9.25 -4.37
C GLU A 143 -19.63 -8.54 -3.00
N GLY A 144 -19.24 -7.26 -2.98
CA GLY A 144 -19.05 -6.50 -1.75
C GLY A 144 -17.94 -7.09 -0.89
N THR A 145 -16.82 -7.49 -1.51
CA THR A 145 -15.70 -8.18 -0.86
C THR A 145 -14.37 -7.41 -1.01
N PRO A 146 -14.11 -6.39 -0.17
CA PRO A 146 -12.91 -5.55 -0.27
C PRO A 146 -11.57 -6.30 -0.14
N HIS A 147 -11.55 -7.44 0.57
CA HIS A 147 -10.33 -8.24 0.74
C HIS A 147 -9.72 -8.71 -0.58
N VAL A 148 -10.54 -8.86 -1.62
CA VAL A 148 -10.08 -9.16 -2.98
C VAL A 148 -9.19 -8.04 -3.52
N LEU A 149 -9.59 -6.79 -3.30
CA LEU A 149 -8.79 -5.62 -3.69
C LEU A 149 -7.53 -5.50 -2.83
N CYS A 150 -7.62 -5.76 -1.52
CA CYS A 150 -6.42 -5.81 -0.66
C CYS A 150 -5.40 -6.83 -1.16
N ALA A 151 -5.83 -8.06 -1.46
CA ALA A 151 -4.98 -9.12 -1.99
C ALA A 151 -4.37 -8.73 -3.34
N TYR A 152 -5.17 -8.18 -4.26
CA TYR A 152 -4.68 -7.69 -5.56
C TYR A 152 -3.55 -6.65 -5.40
N LEU A 153 -3.75 -5.65 -4.53
CA LEU A 153 -2.76 -4.59 -4.32
C LEU A 153 -1.47 -5.12 -3.69
N TYR A 154 -1.59 -6.04 -2.73
CA TYR A 154 -0.44 -6.68 -2.10
C TYR A 154 0.38 -7.50 -3.09
N GLU A 155 -0.27 -8.30 -3.92
CA GLU A 155 0.39 -9.05 -4.99
C GLU A 155 1.05 -8.11 -6.02
N LEU A 156 0.37 -7.03 -6.40
CA LEU A 156 0.93 -6.03 -7.32
C LEU A 156 2.19 -5.38 -6.75
N ALA A 157 2.19 -5.01 -5.46
CA ALA A 157 3.37 -4.47 -4.79
C ALA A 157 4.54 -5.46 -4.77
N GLY A 158 4.26 -6.74 -4.50
CA GLY A 158 5.26 -7.81 -4.55
C GLY A 158 5.84 -8.02 -5.96
N ILE A 159 4.98 -8.06 -6.99
CA ILE A 159 5.40 -8.18 -8.39
C ILE A 159 6.25 -6.98 -8.80
N PHE A 160 5.85 -5.76 -8.41
CA PHE A 160 6.65 -4.56 -8.66
C PHE A 160 8.03 -4.64 -7.98
N SER A 161 8.09 -5.12 -6.73
CA SER A 161 9.38 -5.29 -6.04
C SER A 161 10.30 -6.25 -6.80
N SER A 162 9.77 -7.38 -7.29
CA SER A 162 10.54 -8.32 -8.10
C SER A 162 11.01 -7.67 -9.42
N PHE A 163 10.13 -6.94 -10.10
CA PHE A 163 10.49 -6.18 -11.30
C PHE A 163 11.60 -5.15 -11.03
N TYR A 164 11.47 -4.35 -9.97
CA TYR A 164 12.44 -3.31 -9.63
C TYR A 164 13.83 -3.86 -9.32
N GLU A 165 13.90 -5.04 -8.69
CA GLU A 165 15.16 -5.72 -8.36
C GLU A 165 15.86 -6.30 -9.60
N HIS A 166 15.10 -6.87 -10.54
CA HIS A 166 15.66 -7.61 -11.69
C HIS A 166 15.78 -6.77 -12.96
N CYS A 167 15.01 -5.68 -13.08
CA CYS A 167 14.97 -4.82 -14.27
C CYS A 167 15.39 -3.40 -13.90
N PRO A 168 16.68 -3.04 -14.04
CA PRO A 168 17.17 -1.71 -13.70
C PRO A 168 16.38 -0.61 -14.40
N ILE A 169 15.83 0.34 -13.63
CA ILE A 169 15.06 1.46 -14.18
C ILE A 169 15.98 2.65 -14.45
N LEU A 170 16.59 3.19 -13.39
CA LEU A 170 17.37 4.43 -13.47
C LEU A 170 18.71 4.24 -14.21
N ASN A 171 19.29 3.06 -14.08
CA ASN A 171 20.60 2.71 -14.65
C ASN A 171 20.47 1.96 -15.99
N ALA A 172 19.29 1.98 -16.62
CA ALA A 172 19.15 1.41 -17.96
C ALA A 172 19.96 2.23 -18.97
N GLU A 173 20.84 1.56 -19.72
CA GLU A 173 21.74 2.20 -20.71
C GLU A 173 20.97 2.77 -21.91
N ASP A 174 19.86 2.12 -22.29
CA ASP A 174 18.99 2.55 -23.37
C ASP A 174 17.84 3.42 -22.82
N GLU A 175 17.81 4.68 -23.25
CA GLU A 175 16.78 5.66 -22.84
C GLU A 175 15.36 5.19 -23.19
N SER A 176 15.17 4.44 -24.29
CA SER A 176 13.86 3.90 -24.65
C SER A 176 13.38 2.83 -23.66
N ILE A 177 14.29 1.97 -23.18
CA ILE A 177 14.01 0.96 -22.16
C ILE A 177 13.74 1.62 -20.82
N LYS A 178 14.56 2.62 -20.45
CA LYS A 178 14.35 3.43 -19.25
C LYS A 178 12.95 4.03 -19.23
N LEU A 179 12.55 4.76 -20.28
CA LEU A 179 11.23 5.37 -20.38
C LEU A 179 10.09 4.32 -20.37
N SER A 180 10.28 3.18 -21.02
CA SER A 180 9.32 2.06 -20.97
C SER A 180 9.10 1.55 -19.54
N ARG A 181 10.18 1.30 -18.79
CA ARG A 181 10.13 0.84 -17.39
C ARG A 181 9.54 1.89 -16.46
N LEU A 182 9.83 3.16 -16.70
CA LEU A 182 9.23 4.28 -15.97
C LEU A 182 7.73 4.39 -16.20
N LYS A 183 7.23 4.05 -17.40
CA LYS A 183 5.77 3.94 -17.64
C LYS A 183 5.13 2.85 -16.79
N LEU A 184 5.76 1.67 -16.68
CA LEU A 184 5.27 0.59 -15.81
C LEU A 184 5.26 1.03 -14.34
N ALA A 185 6.33 1.69 -13.88
CA ALA A 185 6.38 2.24 -12.52
C ALA A 185 5.29 3.30 -12.27
N LEU A 186 5.06 4.20 -13.23
CA LEU A 186 4.06 5.25 -13.14
C LEU A 186 2.64 4.67 -13.08
N LEU A 187 2.37 3.67 -13.91
CA LEU A 187 1.07 2.99 -13.89
C LEU A 187 0.88 2.21 -12.58
N THR A 188 1.94 1.59 -12.05
CA THR A 188 1.90 0.92 -10.75
C THR A 188 1.60 1.90 -9.61
N GLU A 189 2.28 3.05 -9.57
CA GLU A 189 2.02 4.13 -8.60
C GLU A 189 0.53 4.54 -8.64
N LYS A 190 0.01 4.82 -9.84
CA LYS A 190 -1.38 5.26 -10.04
C LYS A 190 -2.38 4.18 -9.62
N THR A 191 -2.14 2.93 -9.99
CA THR A 191 -3.01 1.80 -9.64
C THR A 191 -3.03 1.56 -8.13
N LEU A 192 -1.86 1.60 -7.46
CA LEU A 192 -1.79 1.46 -6.00
C LEU A 192 -2.54 2.60 -5.30
N LYS A 193 -2.30 3.86 -5.71
CA LYS A 193 -2.99 5.02 -5.16
C LYS A 193 -4.50 4.93 -5.33
N GLN A 194 -4.96 4.58 -6.53
CA GLN A 194 -6.39 4.45 -6.82
C GLN A 194 -7.03 3.33 -6.00
N GLY A 195 -6.40 2.14 -5.95
CA GLY A 195 -6.90 1.01 -5.17
C GLY A 195 -6.97 1.31 -3.67
N LEU A 196 -5.93 1.91 -3.10
CA LEU A 196 -5.93 2.34 -1.70
C LEU A 196 -7.00 3.42 -1.44
N THR A 197 -7.21 4.35 -2.38
CA THR A 197 -8.26 5.36 -2.29
C THR A 197 -9.66 4.73 -2.28
N LEU A 198 -9.91 3.69 -3.10
CA LEU A 198 -11.17 2.95 -3.10
C LEU A 198 -11.43 2.23 -1.76
N LEU A 199 -10.37 1.81 -1.06
CA LEU A 199 -10.43 1.28 0.31
C LEU A 199 -10.51 2.38 1.39
N GLY A 200 -10.44 3.65 0.98
CA GLY A 200 -10.41 4.82 1.85
C GLY A 200 -9.13 4.92 2.70
N ILE A 201 -8.03 4.40 2.19
CA ILE A 201 -6.70 4.44 2.82
C ILE A 201 -5.93 5.62 2.20
N LYS A 202 -5.54 6.58 3.04
CA LYS A 202 -4.72 7.72 2.59
C LYS A 202 -3.31 7.24 2.24
N THR A 203 -2.77 7.76 1.15
CA THR A 203 -1.36 7.59 0.77
C THR A 203 -0.58 8.86 1.10
N VAL A 204 0.71 8.70 1.40
CA VAL A 204 1.64 9.81 1.66
C VAL A 204 2.74 9.83 0.63
N GLU A 205 3.31 11.01 0.42
CA GLU A 205 4.26 11.25 -0.65
C GLU A 205 5.69 10.82 -0.32
N LYS A 206 6.00 10.73 0.98
CA LYS A 206 7.24 10.22 1.56
C LYS A 206 6.90 9.51 2.87
N MET A 207 7.68 8.50 3.22
CA MET A 207 7.59 7.71 4.45
C MET A 207 8.96 7.11 4.74
#